data_AF-A0A2E8A2A9-F1
#
_entry.id   AF-A0A2E8A2A9-F1
#
_cell.length_a   1.000
_cell.length_b   1.000
_cell.length_c   1.000
_cell.angle_alpha   90.00
_cell.angle_beta   90.00
_cell.angle_gamma   90.00
#
_symmetry.space_group_name_H-M   'P 1'
#
loop_
_entity.id
_entity.type
_entity.pdbx_description
1 polymer ?
#
loop_
_entity_poly.entity_id
_entity_poly.type
_entity_poly.pdbx_seq_one_letter_code
_entity_poly.pdbx_strand_id
1 'polypeptide(L)'
;MNARLDFGVLRERDTWKGFGVGVVLFCIIGYSSLSLFGLSSSAYGVSDEVVVVPDFEVDSMNRTGIDDSIADDSGVIRLSDLRGSVVVLDFMAVDCANCHYVQEHIDQNLGEWEGLGGEYPVIALSVATWYAYEDFSRINSTFGDPDSDKHMGWPVANGGPESVILEDGTRGDIVEHYFAQAIPLVLVIDHEGYAVAKESTGTPLDGWSSFDSAIEMANDGNADSLRFGIEKPDNSMAGVFMIGLFLGILVYFSPCAFPVLPSYITYYLNLGMRQDELLEAGKISGSMPKPIEVGVFAALGQLTFFGAVGGIIFGLDGIIDLSGALHDIAVAIAWLLIILGGLMLLGWTSHLLTWVQGALDKYQTDETDERFTPRRNMFLWGIGYSAASVDCTAAAVFPFVAWLTVVGNGAFLSGMLGLVLSATILMITVTALVGMGRQAMLDFLRRSTGVVKATGAWMMMFAGFGLLAYLTQPETVSWVLG
;
A
#
# COMPACT_ATOMS: atom_id res chain seq x y z
N MET A 1 -21.33 -36.66 2.32
CA MET A 1 -22.38 -35.89 1.61
C MET A 1 -21.74 -35.29 0.37
N ASN A 2 -22.29 -35.55 -0.82
CA ASN A 2 -21.72 -35.10 -2.08
C ASN A 2 -21.80 -33.56 -2.17
N ALA A 3 -20.65 -32.89 -2.16
CA ALA A 3 -20.56 -31.45 -2.33
C ALA A 3 -20.94 -31.10 -3.78
N ARG A 4 -22.15 -30.58 -3.98
CA ARG A 4 -22.57 -29.93 -5.23
C ARG A 4 -22.43 -28.43 -5.04
N LEU A 5 -21.93 -27.75 -6.07
CA LEU A 5 -22.07 -26.30 -6.21
C LEU A 5 -23.55 -25.94 -6.03
N ASP A 6 -23.88 -25.17 -5.00
CA ASP A 6 -25.25 -24.78 -4.72
C ASP A 6 -25.56 -23.43 -5.34
N PHE A 7 -25.94 -23.48 -6.61
CA PHE A 7 -26.43 -22.30 -7.34
C PHE A 7 -27.78 -21.79 -6.82
N GLY A 8 -28.46 -22.54 -5.93
CA GLY A 8 -29.69 -22.10 -5.26
C GLY A 8 -29.46 -20.87 -4.37
N VAL A 9 -28.25 -20.72 -3.81
CA VAL A 9 -27.85 -19.58 -2.98
C VAL A 9 -27.95 -18.25 -3.72
N LEU A 10 -27.76 -18.23 -5.05
CA LEU A 10 -27.91 -17.02 -5.88
C LEU A 10 -29.36 -16.54 -5.97
N ARG A 11 -30.33 -17.38 -5.61
CA ARG A 11 -31.76 -17.06 -5.58
C ARG A 11 -32.23 -16.60 -4.20
N GLU A 12 -31.38 -16.73 -3.18
CA GLU A 12 -31.70 -16.31 -1.82
C GLU A 12 -31.59 -14.79 -1.66
N ARG A 13 -32.54 -14.21 -0.91
CA ARG A 13 -32.56 -12.76 -0.66
C ARG A 13 -31.36 -12.30 0.15
N ASP A 14 -30.83 -13.14 1.02
CA ASP A 14 -29.74 -12.76 1.92
C ASP A 14 -28.40 -12.60 1.17
N THR A 15 -28.19 -13.35 0.09
CA THR A 15 -27.04 -13.21 -0.82
C THR A 15 -26.98 -11.82 -1.47
N TRP A 16 -28.13 -11.32 -1.95
CA TRP A 16 -28.22 -10.01 -2.61
C TRP A 16 -28.31 -8.84 -1.62
N LYS A 17 -28.82 -9.06 -0.41
CA LYS A 17 -28.62 -8.10 0.69
C LYS A 17 -27.15 -7.99 1.03
N GLY A 18 -26.45 -9.13 1.10
CA GLY A 18 -25.00 -9.19 1.31
C GLY A 18 -24.23 -8.42 0.25
N PHE A 19 -24.62 -8.55 -1.03
CA PHE A 19 -24.09 -7.73 -2.13
C PHE A 19 -24.25 -6.24 -1.86
N GLY A 20 -25.47 -5.78 -1.59
CA GLY A 20 -25.73 -4.34 -1.36
C GLY A 20 -24.95 -3.78 -0.18
N VAL A 21 -24.89 -4.51 0.93
CA VAL A 21 -24.06 -4.13 2.10
C VAL A 21 -22.58 -4.15 1.75
N GLY A 22 -22.12 -5.14 0.98
CA GLY A 22 -20.74 -5.29 0.53
C GLY A 22 -20.29 -4.12 -0.34
N VAL A 23 -21.12 -3.67 -1.28
CA VAL A 23 -20.83 -2.49 -2.13
C VAL A 23 -20.66 -1.25 -1.26
N VAL A 24 -21.62 -0.97 -0.36
CA VAL A 24 -21.56 0.21 0.50
C VAL A 24 -20.31 0.18 1.40
N LEU A 25 -20.03 -0.95 2.05
CA LEU A 25 -18.85 -1.09 2.89
C LEU A 25 -17.55 -0.98 2.08
N PHE A 26 -17.49 -1.60 0.90
CA PHE A 26 -16.31 -1.54 0.03
C PHE A 26 -16.04 -0.10 -0.46
N CYS A 27 -17.07 0.64 -0.87
CA CYS A 27 -16.91 2.04 -1.25
C CYS A 27 -16.47 2.92 -0.07
N ILE A 28 -17.07 2.76 1.11
CA ILE A 28 -16.69 3.55 2.30
C ILE A 28 -15.25 3.24 2.72
N ILE A 29 -14.89 1.95 2.80
CA ILE A 29 -13.54 1.51 3.20
C ILE A 29 -12.52 1.91 2.14
N GLY A 30 -12.83 1.70 0.86
CA GLY A 30 -11.98 2.08 -0.27
C GLY A 30 -11.71 3.59 -0.27
N TYR A 31 -12.77 4.41 -0.27
CA TYR A 31 -12.63 5.87 -0.19
C TYR A 31 -11.85 6.31 1.05
N SER A 32 -12.22 5.82 2.23
CA SER A 32 -11.52 6.22 3.47
C SER A 32 -10.04 5.82 3.45
N SER A 33 -9.72 4.63 2.93
CA SER A 33 -8.34 4.14 2.85
C SER A 33 -7.53 4.92 1.83
N LEU A 34 -8.10 5.20 0.64
CA LEU A 34 -7.47 6.00 -0.40
C LEU A 34 -7.28 7.45 0.04
N SER A 35 -8.26 8.06 0.70
CA SER A 35 -8.12 9.41 1.25
C SER A 35 -7.08 9.47 2.35
N LEU A 36 -7.06 8.51 3.28
CA LEU A 36 -6.03 8.45 4.32
C LEU A 36 -4.65 8.22 3.74
N PHE A 37 -4.53 7.34 2.74
CA PHE A 37 -3.27 7.10 2.05
C PHE A 37 -2.81 8.32 1.27
N GLY A 38 -3.69 8.97 0.52
CA GLY A 38 -3.43 10.21 -0.21
C GLY A 38 -2.93 11.31 0.72
N LEU A 39 -3.67 11.61 1.80
CA LEU A 39 -3.27 12.60 2.81
C LEU A 39 -1.95 12.27 3.50
N SER A 40 -1.70 10.99 3.78
CA SER A 40 -0.44 10.58 4.40
C SER A 40 0.71 10.72 3.40
N SER A 41 0.52 10.25 2.16
CA SER A 41 1.51 10.29 1.07
C SER A 41 1.90 11.72 0.67
N SER A 42 0.95 12.64 0.63
CA SER A 42 1.21 14.05 0.34
C SER A 42 1.99 14.74 1.46
N ALA A 43 1.75 14.35 2.72
CA ALA A 43 2.48 14.88 3.88
C ALA A 43 3.86 14.24 4.10
N TYR A 44 4.16 13.08 3.48
CA TYR A 44 5.46 12.42 3.65
C TYR A 44 6.58 13.12 2.86
N GLY A 45 7.75 13.29 3.48
CA GLY A 45 8.89 13.95 2.82
C GLY A 45 8.68 15.46 2.59
N VAL A 46 7.68 16.05 3.26
CA VAL A 46 7.30 17.46 3.17
C VAL A 46 7.43 18.09 4.55
N SER A 47 7.88 19.34 4.59
CA SER A 47 8.08 20.14 5.80
C SER A 47 7.33 21.47 5.71
N ASP A 48 6.81 21.93 6.85
CA ASP A 48 6.24 23.27 7.00
C ASP A 48 7.32 24.37 6.92
N GLU A 49 8.59 24.00 7.08
CA GLU A 49 9.72 24.91 6.86
C GLU A 49 9.98 25.06 5.36
N VAL A 50 9.60 26.21 4.81
CA VAL A 50 9.76 26.53 3.39
C VAL A 50 11.23 26.79 3.10
N VAL A 51 11.90 25.77 2.56
CA VAL A 51 13.29 25.82 2.10
C VAL A 51 13.37 25.43 0.62
N VAL A 52 14.42 25.90 -0.04
CA VAL A 52 14.72 25.53 -1.42
C VAL A 52 14.97 24.02 -1.51
N VAL A 53 14.51 23.38 -2.58
CA VAL A 53 14.69 21.94 -2.75
C VAL A 53 16.19 21.56 -2.83
N PRO A 54 16.60 20.38 -2.34
CA PRO A 54 17.99 19.95 -2.35
C PRO A 54 18.58 19.94 -3.77
N ASP A 55 19.68 20.65 -4.01
CA ASP A 55 20.29 20.67 -5.34
C ASP A 55 20.89 19.30 -5.71
N PHE A 56 20.93 18.96 -6.99
CA PHE A 56 21.51 17.70 -7.46
C PHE A 56 22.15 17.82 -8.83
N GLU A 57 23.04 16.87 -9.13
CA GLU A 57 23.64 16.63 -10.44
C GLU A 57 23.36 15.19 -10.90
N VAL A 58 22.90 15.06 -12.13
CA VAL A 58 22.55 13.76 -12.74
C VAL A 58 23.00 13.71 -14.20
N ASP A 59 23.38 12.53 -14.65
CA ASP A 59 23.78 12.28 -16.04
C ASP A 59 22.53 12.12 -16.92
N SER A 60 22.43 12.91 -17.99
CA SER A 60 21.36 12.78 -18.98
C SER A 60 21.66 11.68 -20.01
N MET A 61 20.66 11.32 -20.83
CA MET A 61 20.86 10.42 -21.97
C MET A 61 21.67 11.02 -23.13
N ASN A 62 21.96 12.32 -23.08
CA ASN A 62 22.75 13.03 -24.09
C ASN A 62 22.14 12.95 -25.52
N ARG A 63 20.82 13.02 -25.63
CA ARG A 63 20.08 13.07 -26.90
C ARG A 63 20.06 14.51 -27.43
N THR A 64 20.45 14.66 -28.69
CA THR A 64 20.48 15.96 -29.38
C THR A 64 19.06 16.49 -29.64
N GLY A 65 18.83 17.76 -29.34
CA GLY A 65 17.54 18.43 -29.45
C GLY A 65 16.55 18.10 -28.33
N ILE A 66 16.95 17.32 -27.32
CA ILE A 66 16.13 16.97 -26.16
C ILE A 66 16.93 17.25 -24.88
N ASP A 67 17.91 16.41 -24.54
CA ASP A 67 18.64 16.53 -23.27
C ASP A 67 19.59 17.74 -23.27
N ASP A 68 20.16 18.09 -24.43
CA ASP A 68 21.03 19.26 -24.65
C ASP A 68 20.32 20.61 -24.51
N SER A 69 18.99 20.62 -24.32
CA SER A 69 18.23 21.82 -23.99
C SER A 69 18.50 22.35 -22.58
N ILE A 70 18.89 21.45 -21.65
CA ILE A 70 19.11 21.77 -20.24
C ILE A 70 20.39 21.17 -19.66
N ALA A 71 20.97 20.14 -20.30
CA ALA A 71 22.25 19.58 -19.89
C ALA A 71 23.42 20.45 -20.35
N ASP A 72 24.52 20.39 -19.61
CA ASP A 72 25.78 21.05 -20.00
C ASP A 72 26.49 20.32 -21.16
N ASP A 73 27.62 20.87 -21.61
CA ASP A 73 28.43 20.29 -22.71
C ASP A 73 28.94 18.86 -22.41
N SER A 74 28.91 18.43 -21.14
CA SER A 74 29.28 17.08 -20.71
C SER A 74 28.10 16.14 -20.55
N GLY A 75 26.87 16.62 -20.77
CA GLY A 75 25.63 15.86 -20.63
C GLY A 75 25.12 15.79 -19.19
N VAL A 76 25.63 16.63 -18.29
CA VAL A 76 25.21 16.69 -16.88
C VAL A 76 24.14 17.76 -16.70
N ILE A 77 23.09 17.43 -15.96
CA ILE A 77 22.03 18.37 -15.57
C ILE A 77 22.20 18.70 -14.09
N ARG A 78 22.25 19.99 -13.78
CA ARG A 78 22.20 20.49 -12.39
C ARG A 78 20.90 21.24 -12.16
N LEU A 79 20.18 20.90 -11.09
CA LEU A 79 18.87 21.50 -10.81
C LEU A 79 18.94 23.02 -10.59
N SER A 80 19.97 23.51 -9.90
CA SER A 80 20.16 24.95 -9.69
C SER A 80 20.42 25.75 -10.97
N ASP A 81 20.87 25.12 -12.05
CA ASP A 81 21.06 25.79 -13.35
C ASP A 81 19.70 26.06 -14.05
N LEU A 82 18.62 25.39 -13.60
CA LEU A 82 17.26 25.57 -14.13
C LEU A 82 16.47 26.69 -13.44
N ARG A 83 17.09 27.42 -12.50
CA ARG A 83 16.45 28.57 -11.84
C ARG A 83 16.03 29.62 -12.86
N GLY A 84 14.88 30.25 -12.62
CA GLY A 84 14.20 31.09 -13.61
C GLY A 84 13.21 30.33 -14.51
N SER A 85 13.07 29.02 -14.34
CA SER A 85 12.06 28.18 -15.01
C SER A 85 11.23 27.41 -13.97
N VAL A 86 10.01 27.05 -14.33
CA VAL A 86 9.21 26.08 -13.57
C VAL A 86 9.64 24.69 -13.98
N VAL A 87 10.09 23.87 -13.04
CA VAL A 87 10.56 22.51 -13.32
C VAL A 87 9.51 21.50 -12.85
N VAL A 88 8.96 20.75 -13.80
CA VAL A 88 8.18 19.53 -13.54
C VAL A 88 9.17 18.38 -13.41
N LEU A 89 9.48 18.00 -12.17
CA LEU A 89 10.48 16.99 -11.83
C LEU A 89 9.79 15.66 -11.52
N ASP A 90 9.95 14.67 -12.39
CA ASP A 90 9.38 13.32 -12.26
C ASP A 90 10.45 12.31 -11.83
N PHE A 91 10.21 11.58 -10.75
CA PHE A 91 11.04 10.47 -10.30
C PHE A 91 10.38 9.14 -10.66
N MET A 92 11.09 8.35 -11.46
CA MET A 92 10.51 7.18 -12.13
C MET A 92 11.46 5.97 -12.19
N ALA A 93 10.94 4.86 -12.72
CA ALA A 93 11.68 3.64 -13.05
C ALA A 93 11.00 2.90 -14.23
N VAL A 94 11.73 2.05 -14.93
CA VAL A 94 11.25 1.26 -16.09
C VAL A 94 10.14 0.28 -15.70
N ASP A 95 10.29 -0.39 -14.55
CA ASP A 95 9.33 -1.39 -14.06
C ASP A 95 8.29 -0.82 -13.09
N CYS A 96 8.17 0.51 -13.01
CA CYS A 96 7.16 1.17 -12.21
C CYS A 96 5.88 1.42 -13.04
N ALA A 97 4.89 0.53 -12.90
CA ALA A 97 3.62 0.63 -13.64
C ALA A 97 2.92 2.00 -13.44
N ASN A 98 2.87 2.50 -12.21
CA ASN A 98 2.24 3.79 -11.92
C ASN A 98 3.03 5.00 -12.46
N CYS A 99 4.34 4.86 -12.65
CA CYS A 99 5.17 5.91 -13.22
C CYS A 99 4.82 6.15 -14.69
N HIS A 100 4.31 5.14 -15.40
CA HIS A 100 3.87 5.31 -16.77
C HIS A 100 2.60 6.15 -16.91
N TYR A 101 1.75 6.25 -15.87
CA TYR A 101 0.62 7.20 -15.90
C TYR A 101 1.08 8.63 -15.71
N VAL A 102 2.12 8.86 -14.89
CA VAL A 102 2.75 10.18 -14.77
C VAL A 102 3.42 10.55 -16.08
N GLN A 103 4.16 9.62 -16.69
CA GLN A 103 4.74 9.78 -18.01
C GLN A 103 3.68 10.17 -19.04
N GLU A 104 2.57 9.44 -19.10
CA GLU A 104 1.49 9.72 -20.05
C GLU A 104 0.84 11.09 -19.80
N HIS A 105 0.63 11.48 -18.53
CA HIS A 105 0.10 12.81 -18.18
C HIS A 105 1.06 13.92 -18.64
N ILE A 106 2.37 13.76 -18.40
CA ILE A 106 3.38 14.72 -18.88
C ILE A 106 3.38 14.77 -20.41
N ASP A 107 3.41 13.64 -21.10
CA ASP A 107 3.46 13.59 -22.58
C ASP A 107 2.24 14.27 -23.23
N GLN A 108 1.06 14.11 -22.64
CA GLN A 108 -0.18 14.72 -23.14
C GLN A 108 -0.23 16.24 -22.92
N ASN A 109 0.35 16.74 -21.83
CA ASN A 109 0.19 18.14 -21.42
C ASN A 109 1.45 19.00 -21.63
N LEU A 110 2.62 18.41 -21.87
CA LEU A 110 3.89 19.15 -21.95
C LEU A 110 3.85 20.26 -23.01
N GLY A 111 3.28 19.99 -24.18
CA GLY A 111 3.16 21.00 -25.24
C GLY A 111 2.25 22.18 -24.87
N GLU A 112 1.25 21.97 -23.99
CA GLU A 112 0.43 23.04 -23.45
C GLU A 112 1.19 23.82 -22.37
N TRP A 113 1.87 23.12 -21.46
CA TRP A 113 2.67 23.75 -20.40
C TRP A 113 3.81 24.62 -20.94
N GLU A 114 4.55 24.12 -21.95
CA GLU A 114 5.59 24.90 -22.64
C GLU A 114 5.02 26.10 -23.41
N GLY A 115 3.75 26.01 -23.82
CA GLY A 115 3.02 27.07 -24.54
C GLY A 115 2.38 28.13 -23.65
N LEU A 116 2.46 27.98 -22.32
CA LEU A 116 1.88 28.94 -21.37
C LEU A 116 2.55 30.31 -21.50
N GLY A 117 1.74 31.37 -21.42
CA GLY A 117 2.15 32.75 -21.68
C GLY A 117 2.68 33.53 -20.46
N GLY A 118 2.94 32.87 -19.34
CA GLY A 118 3.44 33.49 -18.11
C GLY A 118 4.90 33.94 -18.20
N GLU A 119 5.44 34.38 -17.06
CA GLU A 119 6.78 34.98 -16.96
C GLU A 119 7.90 33.94 -16.99
N TYR A 120 7.65 32.72 -16.49
CA TYR A 120 8.67 31.70 -16.31
C TYR A 120 8.36 30.45 -17.15
N PRO A 121 9.25 30.03 -18.08
CA PRO A 121 9.01 28.87 -18.93
C PRO A 121 8.89 27.58 -18.10
N VAL A 122 8.08 26.63 -18.57
CA VAL A 122 7.93 25.31 -17.96
C VAL A 122 8.86 24.30 -18.64
N ILE A 123 9.54 23.47 -17.86
CA ILE A 123 10.47 22.43 -18.32
C ILE A 123 10.15 21.14 -17.58
N ALA A 124 10.09 20.02 -18.29
CA ALA A 124 9.99 18.69 -17.69
C ALA A 124 11.37 18.01 -17.59
N LEU A 125 11.60 17.28 -16.50
CA LEU A 125 12.78 16.46 -16.29
C LEU A 125 12.36 15.17 -15.58
N SER A 126 12.61 14.01 -16.19
CA SER A 126 12.44 12.71 -15.52
C SER A 126 13.78 12.17 -15.03
N VAL A 127 13.83 11.68 -13.79
CA VAL A 127 15.03 11.10 -13.16
C VAL A 127 14.74 9.68 -12.72
N ALA A 128 15.48 8.73 -13.27
CA ALA A 128 15.37 7.33 -12.89
C ALA A 128 16.01 7.08 -11.52
N THR A 129 15.27 6.46 -10.58
CA THR A 129 15.74 6.29 -9.19
C THR A 129 16.03 4.86 -8.77
N TRP A 130 15.65 3.87 -9.58
CA TRP A 130 15.96 2.45 -9.34
C TRP A 130 17.34 2.03 -9.87
N TYR A 131 18.33 2.91 -9.78
CA TYR A 131 19.69 2.70 -10.31
C TYR A 131 20.47 1.53 -9.65
N ALA A 132 19.96 0.96 -8.55
CA ALA A 132 20.47 -0.27 -7.95
C ALA A 132 20.00 -1.55 -8.68
N TYR A 133 18.87 -1.47 -9.39
CA TYR A 133 18.21 -2.60 -10.06
C TYR A 133 18.14 -2.44 -11.58
N GLU A 134 18.07 -1.19 -12.06
CA GLU A 134 17.97 -0.83 -13.47
C GLU A 134 19.26 -0.13 -13.89
N ASP A 135 19.95 -0.70 -14.89
CA ASP A 135 21.11 -0.05 -15.47
C ASP A 135 20.71 1.09 -16.41
N PHE A 136 21.64 2.02 -16.62
CA PHE A 136 21.39 3.17 -17.48
C PHE A 136 21.13 2.79 -18.94
N SER A 137 21.65 1.63 -19.39
CA SER A 137 21.39 1.12 -20.74
C SER A 137 19.92 0.75 -20.93
N ARG A 138 19.30 0.13 -19.92
CA ARG A 138 17.89 -0.26 -19.92
C ARG A 138 17.00 0.96 -19.92
N ILE A 139 17.32 1.95 -19.10
CA ILE A 139 16.61 3.24 -19.05
C ILE A 139 16.68 3.91 -20.44
N ASN A 140 17.86 3.99 -21.05
CA ASN A 140 18.04 4.56 -22.39
C ASN A 140 17.26 3.78 -23.47
N SER A 141 17.32 2.45 -23.48
CA SER A 141 16.57 1.64 -24.45
C SER A 141 15.04 1.73 -24.28
N THR A 142 14.56 2.11 -23.10
CA THR A 142 13.13 2.19 -22.81
C THR A 142 12.58 3.59 -23.09
N PHE A 143 13.23 4.63 -22.56
CA PHE A 143 12.71 5.99 -22.61
C PHE A 143 13.42 6.85 -23.65
N GLY A 144 14.66 6.52 -24.00
CA GLY A 144 15.47 7.26 -24.98
C GLY A 144 15.26 6.84 -26.43
N ASP A 145 14.87 5.58 -26.68
CA ASP A 145 14.66 5.03 -28.02
C ASP A 145 13.33 5.51 -28.62
N PRO A 146 13.32 6.22 -29.78
CA PRO A 146 12.10 6.66 -30.45
C PRO A 146 11.19 5.52 -30.93
N ASP A 147 11.73 4.31 -31.12
CA ASP A 147 10.95 3.13 -31.51
C ASP A 147 10.29 2.43 -30.30
N SER A 148 10.57 2.88 -29.08
CA SER A 148 9.96 2.35 -27.87
C SER A 148 8.55 2.91 -27.65
N ASP A 149 7.61 2.05 -27.26
CA ASP A 149 6.25 2.44 -26.85
C ASP A 149 6.26 3.35 -25.60
N LYS A 150 7.40 3.42 -24.89
CA LYS A 150 7.60 4.23 -23.68
C LYS A 150 8.58 5.38 -23.91
N HIS A 151 8.81 5.80 -25.15
CA HIS A 151 9.66 6.94 -25.45
C HIS A 151 9.22 8.21 -24.68
N MET A 152 10.17 9.00 -24.19
CA MET A 152 9.93 10.28 -23.54
C MET A 152 10.54 11.42 -24.37
N GLY A 153 9.70 12.35 -24.81
CA GLY A 153 10.09 13.50 -25.64
C GLY A 153 10.83 14.62 -24.91
N TRP A 154 11.02 14.50 -23.60
CA TRP A 154 11.69 15.47 -22.74
C TRP A 154 12.96 14.88 -22.11
N PRO A 155 13.82 15.71 -21.46
CA PRO A 155 15.04 15.25 -20.83
C PRO A 155 14.82 14.13 -19.80
N VAL A 156 15.67 13.10 -19.89
CA VAL A 156 15.68 11.97 -18.94
C VAL A 156 17.10 11.77 -18.43
N ALA A 157 17.22 11.66 -17.11
CA ALA A 157 18.49 11.50 -16.42
C ALA A 157 18.50 10.29 -15.49
N ASN A 158 19.70 9.87 -15.11
CA ASN A 158 19.90 8.81 -14.13
C ASN A 158 20.27 9.39 -12.78
N GLY A 159 19.50 9.02 -11.74
CA GLY A 159 19.83 9.31 -10.37
C GLY A 159 21.04 8.48 -9.88
N GLY A 160 21.49 8.78 -8.68
CA GLY A 160 22.58 8.06 -8.04
C GLY A 160 22.72 8.36 -6.55
N PRO A 161 23.55 7.55 -5.86
CA PRO A 161 23.77 7.67 -4.41
C PRO A 161 24.60 8.91 -4.03
N GLU A 162 25.21 9.58 -5.00
CA GLU A 162 26.06 10.76 -4.83
C GLU A 162 25.56 11.94 -5.69
N SER A 163 24.29 11.93 -6.09
CA SER A 163 23.72 12.94 -6.98
C SER A 163 23.38 14.25 -6.26
N VAL A 164 22.91 14.20 -5.02
CA VAL A 164 22.50 15.39 -4.25
C VAL A 164 23.71 16.13 -3.74
N ILE A 165 23.69 17.46 -3.80
CA ILE A 165 24.72 18.36 -3.28
C ILE A 165 24.25 18.87 -1.91
N LEU A 166 24.98 18.54 -0.85
CA LEU A 166 24.67 18.98 0.51
C LEU A 166 25.32 20.33 0.82
N GLU A 167 24.80 21.05 1.83
CA GLU A 167 25.28 22.38 2.21
C GLU A 167 26.77 22.42 2.61
N ASP A 168 27.31 21.31 3.12
CA ASP A 168 28.72 21.17 3.49
C ASP A 168 29.63 20.80 2.29
N GLY A 169 29.06 20.71 1.09
CA GLY A 169 29.73 20.33 -0.15
C GLY A 169 29.94 18.82 -0.31
N THR A 170 29.43 18.00 0.62
CA THR A 170 29.38 16.55 0.44
C THR A 170 28.25 16.15 -0.49
N ARG A 171 28.23 14.87 -0.88
CA ARG A 171 27.26 14.31 -1.79
C ARG A 171 26.32 13.37 -1.04
N GLY A 172 25.09 13.27 -1.51
CA GLY A 172 24.05 12.44 -0.91
C GLY A 172 23.18 11.74 -1.94
N ASP A 173 22.40 10.77 -1.46
CA ASP A 173 21.54 9.96 -2.29
C ASP A 173 20.24 10.70 -2.64
N ILE A 174 19.93 10.79 -3.94
CA ILE A 174 18.71 11.42 -4.45
C ILE A 174 17.44 10.71 -3.98
N VAL A 175 17.45 9.39 -3.87
CA VAL A 175 16.34 8.57 -3.36
C VAL A 175 16.01 8.95 -1.92
N GLU A 176 17.05 9.22 -1.12
CA GLU A 176 16.92 9.52 0.29
C GLU A 176 16.43 10.96 0.53
N HIS A 177 16.98 11.94 -0.18
CA HIS A 177 16.68 13.36 0.05
C HIS A 177 15.35 13.81 -0.54
N TYR A 178 14.94 13.22 -1.66
CA TYR A 178 13.65 13.53 -2.29
C TYR A 178 12.53 12.59 -1.88
N PHE A 179 12.80 11.57 -1.06
CA PHE A 179 11.87 10.46 -0.81
C PHE A 179 11.48 9.69 -2.08
N ALA A 180 12.32 9.69 -3.11
CA ALA A 180 12.10 9.03 -4.39
C ALA A 180 12.25 7.49 -4.34
N GLN A 181 12.04 6.89 -3.16
CA GLN A 181 11.84 5.46 -2.95
C GLN A 181 10.36 5.05 -3.11
N ALA A 182 9.45 6.00 -2.87
CA ALA A 182 8.02 5.83 -3.07
C ALA A 182 7.61 6.42 -4.42
N ILE A 183 8.09 5.82 -5.51
CA ILE A 183 7.73 6.25 -6.87
C ILE A 183 6.37 5.67 -7.31
N PRO A 184 5.60 6.39 -8.14
CA PRO A 184 5.95 7.66 -8.77
C PRO A 184 5.97 8.82 -7.77
N LEU A 185 6.90 9.75 -7.99
CA LEU A 185 6.95 11.01 -7.27
C LEU A 185 7.18 12.11 -8.30
N VAL A 186 6.23 13.02 -8.45
CA VAL A 186 6.38 14.17 -9.34
C VAL A 186 6.20 15.46 -8.55
N LEU A 187 7.09 16.42 -8.80
CA LEU A 187 7.14 17.71 -8.13
C LEU A 187 7.01 18.83 -9.15
N VAL A 188 6.38 19.92 -8.74
CA VAL A 188 6.50 21.21 -9.43
C VAL A 188 7.41 22.09 -8.58
N ILE A 189 8.52 22.54 -9.16
CA ILE A 189 9.48 23.43 -8.53
C ILE A 189 9.36 24.78 -9.23
N ASP A 190 9.15 25.84 -8.47
CA ASP A 190 9.04 27.19 -9.02
C ASP A 190 10.39 27.76 -9.47
N HIS A 191 10.33 28.94 -10.09
CA HIS A 191 11.49 29.63 -10.65
C HIS A 191 12.56 30.01 -9.61
N GLU A 192 12.21 30.14 -8.32
CA GLU A 192 13.17 30.40 -7.23
C GLU A 192 13.73 29.10 -6.62
N GLY A 193 13.11 27.96 -6.90
CA GLY A 193 13.54 26.64 -6.44
C GLY A 193 12.75 26.03 -5.30
N TYR A 194 11.55 26.52 -5.01
CA TYR A 194 10.70 25.96 -3.98
C TYR A 194 9.73 24.95 -4.58
N ALA A 195 9.47 23.86 -3.88
CA ALA A 195 8.41 22.93 -4.27
C ALA A 195 7.04 23.58 -4.02
N VAL A 196 6.17 23.55 -5.02
CA VAL A 196 4.83 24.15 -4.98
C VAL A 196 3.71 23.16 -5.24
N ALA A 197 4.02 21.99 -5.82
CA ALA A 197 3.12 20.84 -5.87
C ALA A 197 3.90 19.54 -5.79
N LYS A 198 3.21 18.50 -5.30
CA LYS A 198 3.73 17.14 -5.18
C LYS A 198 2.60 16.16 -5.44
N GLU A 199 2.83 15.21 -6.34
CA GLU A 199 2.00 14.02 -6.50
C GLU A 199 2.82 12.75 -6.26
N SER A 200 2.17 11.75 -5.65
CA SER A 200 2.81 10.47 -5.27
C SER A 200 2.07 9.26 -5.86
N THR A 201 1.24 9.51 -6.88
CA THR A 201 0.45 8.50 -7.58
C THR A 201 0.28 8.92 -9.03
N GLY A 202 0.15 7.94 -9.93
CA GLY A 202 -0.18 8.18 -11.33
C GLY A 202 -1.67 8.46 -11.60
N THR A 203 -2.52 8.28 -10.58
CA THR A 203 -3.97 8.48 -10.67
C THR A 203 -4.46 9.28 -9.46
N PRO A 204 -4.19 10.60 -9.41
CA PRO A 204 -4.66 11.45 -8.33
C PRO A 204 -6.19 11.55 -8.32
N LEU A 205 -6.78 11.70 -7.13
CA LEU A 205 -8.24 11.66 -6.92
C LEU A 205 -8.98 12.88 -7.49
N ASP A 206 -8.26 13.97 -7.73
CA ASP A 206 -8.76 15.20 -8.32
C ASP A 206 -8.43 15.31 -9.82
N GLY A 207 -7.99 14.20 -10.44
CA GLY A 207 -7.69 14.12 -11.86
C GLY A 207 -6.65 15.13 -12.33
N TRP A 208 -5.61 15.36 -11.53
CA TRP A 208 -4.48 16.28 -11.80
C TRP A 208 -4.81 17.77 -11.69
N SER A 209 -6.05 18.14 -11.36
CA SER A 209 -6.47 19.55 -11.36
C SER A 209 -5.65 20.45 -10.43
N SER A 210 -5.28 19.99 -9.23
CA SER A 210 -4.45 20.76 -8.30
C SER A 210 -3.00 20.86 -8.76
N PHE A 211 -2.46 19.80 -9.36
CA PHE A 211 -1.11 19.74 -9.89
C PHE A 211 -0.95 20.69 -11.09
N ASP A 212 -1.84 20.60 -12.07
CA ASP A 212 -1.82 21.43 -13.28
C ASP A 212 -2.05 22.92 -12.93
N SER A 213 -2.96 23.20 -11.99
CA SER A 213 -3.17 24.56 -11.48
C SER A 213 -1.92 25.13 -10.81
N ALA A 214 -1.10 24.31 -10.15
CA ALA A 214 0.15 24.77 -9.54
C ALA A 214 1.20 25.11 -10.60
N ILE A 215 1.25 24.38 -11.73
CA ILE A 215 2.11 24.70 -12.88
C ILE A 215 1.72 26.06 -13.46
N GLU A 216 0.43 26.29 -13.72
CA GLU A 216 -0.07 27.58 -14.22
C GLU A 216 0.29 28.73 -13.26
N MET A 217 0.04 28.55 -11.97
CA MET A 217 0.38 29.56 -10.96
C MET A 217 1.89 29.82 -10.87
N ALA A 218 2.72 28.78 -11.03
CA ALA A 218 4.17 28.92 -11.01
C ALA A 218 4.70 29.60 -12.27
N ASN A 219 4.11 29.31 -13.43
CA ASN A 219 4.42 29.94 -14.72
C ASN A 219 4.13 31.45 -14.68
N ASP A 220 3.04 31.85 -14.02
CA ASP A 220 2.68 33.24 -13.78
C ASP A 220 3.48 33.91 -12.64
N GLY A 221 4.31 33.16 -11.90
CA GLY A 221 5.06 33.69 -10.75
C GLY A 221 4.24 33.91 -9.48
N ASN A 222 3.05 33.33 -9.39
CA ASN A 222 2.09 33.53 -8.29
C ASN A 222 1.97 32.31 -7.35
N ALA A 223 2.94 31.40 -7.38
CA ALA A 223 2.92 30.16 -6.60
C ALA A 223 3.47 30.28 -5.17
N ASP A 224 3.86 31.47 -4.70
CA ASP A 224 4.43 31.69 -3.36
C ASP A 224 3.60 31.09 -2.22
N SER A 225 2.27 31.15 -2.35
CA SER A 225 1.34 30.63 -1.34
C SER A 225 1.26 29.11 -1.26
N LEU A 226 1.80 28.41 -2.27
CA LEU A 226 1.79 26.95 -2.39
C LEU A 226 3.11 26.32 -1.92
N ARG A 227 4.12 27.14 -1.58
CA ARG A 227 5.45 26.65 -1.25
C ARG A 227 5.47 25.77 0.00
N PHE A 228 6.20 24.67 -0.08
CA PHE A 228 6.52 23.79 1.05
C PHE A 228 7.97 23.30 0.95
N GLY A 229 8.55 22.89 2.09
CA GLY A 229 9.88 22.31 2.12
C GLY A 229 9.86 20.83 1.73
N ILE A 230 10.89 20.37 1.03
CA ILE A 230 11.18 18.94 0.86
C ILE A 230 12.15 18.54 1.96
N GLU A 231 11.78 17.56 2.78
CA GLU A 231 12.61 17.09 3.88
C GLU A 231 12.86 15.59 3.74
N LYS A 232 14.11 15.21 3.93
CA LYS A 232 14.51 13.80 4.01
C LYS A 232 13.64 13.11 5.08
N PRO A 233 12.95 12.01 4.76
CA PRO A 233 12.06 11.35 5.71
C PRO A 233 12.82 11.03 6.98
N ASP A 234 12.19 11.35 8.10
CA ASP A 234 12.79 11.11 9.39
C ASP A 234 12.90 9.59 9.62
N ASN A 235 14.08 9.05 9.31
CA ASN A 235 14.47 7.68 9.62
C ASN A 235 14.61 7.46 11.14
N SER A 236 14.23 8.44 11.97
CA SER A 236 14.12 8.27 13.41
C SER A 236 13.17 7.13 13.75
N MET A 237 13.49 6.44 14.85
CA MET A 237 12.67 5.33 15.34
C MET A 237 11.20 5.74 15.58
N ALA A 238 10.96 7.02 15.89
CA ALA A 238 9.64 7.58 16.14
C ALA A 238 8.83 7.81 14.85
N GLY A 239 9.45 8.37 13.79
CA GLY A 239 8.82 8.53 12.49
C GLY A 239 8.40 7.18 11.91
N VAL A 240 9.34 6.23 11.89
CA VAL A 240 9.13 4.85 11.44
C VAL A 240 8.02 4.14 12.23
N PHE A 241 7.96 4.35 13.55
CA PHE A 241 6.91 3.79 14.41
C PHE A 241 5.52 4.34 14.06
N MET A 242 5.40 5.64 13.81
CA MET A 242 4.13 6.27 13.46
C MET A 242 3.62 5.79 12.10
N ILE A 243 4.50 5.61 11.11
CA ILE A 243 4.12 5.04 9.80
C ILE A 243 3.57 3.62 9.99
N GLY A 244 4.27 2.79 10.76
CA GLY A 244 3.81 1.44 11.09
C GLY A 244 2.43 1.45 11.77
N LEU A 245 2.20 2.40 12.68
CA LEU A 245 0.92 2.56 13.38
C LEU A 245 -0.23 2.86 12.42
N PHE A 246 -0.08 3.82 11.50
CA PHE A 246 -1.13 4.14 10.52
C PHE A 246 -1.37 2.99 9.54
N LEU A 247 -0.30 2.36 9.06
CA LEU A 247 -0.41 1.22 8.16
C LEU A 247 -1.14 0.04 8.83
N GLY A 248 -0.86 -0.24 10.10
CA GLY A 248 -1.56 -1.30 10.83
C GLY A 248 -3.06 -1.02 11.04
N ILE A 249 -3.47 0.24 11.15
CA ILE A 249 -4.89 0.62 11.13
C ILE A 249 -5.52 0.27 9.77
N LEU A 250 -4.86 0.64 8.67
CA LEU A 250 -5.34 0.33 7.31
C LEU A 250 -5.45 -1.19 7.08
N VAL A 251 -4.44 -1.95 7.51
CA VAL A 251 -4.44 -3.42 7.42
C VAL A 251 -5.57 -4.03 8.26
N TYR A 252 -5.87 -3.48 9.43
CA TYR A 252 -6.95 -3.99 10.28
C TYR A 252 -8.34 -3.80 9.66
N PHE A 253 -8.56 -2.66 9.00
CA PHE A 253 -9.82 -2.38 8.30
C PHE A 253 -9.87 -2.92 6.87
N SER A 254 -8.89 -3.75 6.48
CA SER A 254 -8.85 -4.39 5.17
C SER A 254 -10.15 -5.16 4.90
N PRO A 255 -10.79 -4.94 3.74
CA PRO A 255 -12.07 -5.57 3.40
C PRO A 255 -11.98 -7.11 3.36
N CYS A 256 -10.78 -7.66 3.19
CA CYS A 256 -10.52 -9.10 3.09
C CYS A 256 -10.38 -9.80 4.43
N ALA A 257 -10.05 -9.05 5.50
CA ALA A 257 -10.00 -9.57 6.85
C ALA A 257 -11.35 -9.50 7.58
N PHE A 258 -12.25 -8.63 7.10
CA PHE A 258 -13.59 -8.43 7.66
C PHE A 258 -14.42 -9.71 7.86
N PRO A 259 -14.41 -10.71 6.95
CA PRO A 259 -15.19 -11.93 7.12
C PRO A 259 -14.70 -12.85 8.25
N VAL A 260 -13.46 -12.65 8.72
CA VAL A 260 -12.81 -13.49 9.76
C VAL A 260 -13.17 -13.02 11.17
N LEU A 261 -13.47 -11.73 11.35
CA LEU A 261 -13.84 -11.10 12.62
C LEU A 261 -15.04 -11.76 13.34
N PRO A 262 -16.16 -12.06 12.66
CA PRO A 262 -17.30 -12.76 13.27
C PRO A 262 -16.96 -14.13 13.85
N SER A 263 -16.05 -14.87 13.19
CA SER A 263 -15.58 -16.18 13.64
C SER A 263 -14.81 -16.07 14.95
N TYR A 264 -13.94 -15.05 15.07
CA TYR A 264 -13.20 -14.75 16.30
C TYR A 264 -14.13 -14.40 17.46
N ILE A 265 -15.10 -13.50 17.21
CA ILE A 265 -16.08 -13.09 18.21
C ILE A 265 -16.88 -14.30 18.71
N THR A 266 -17.34 -15.15 17.79
CA THR A 266 -18.10 -16.37 18.13
C THR A 266 -17.26 -17.34 18.94
N TYR A 267 -16.00 -17.55 18.55
CA TYR A 267 -15.05 -18.39 19.28
C TYR A 267 -14.79 -17.87 20.70
N TYR A 268 -14.45 -16.59 20.84
CA TYR A 268 -14.20 -15.94 22.13
C TYR A 268 -15.44 -15.94 23.04
N LEU A 269 -16.64 -15.75 22.48
CA LEU A 269 -17.88 -15.77 23.25
C LEU A 269 -18.30 -17.19 23.65
N ASN A 270 -18.12 -18.19 22.79
CA ASN A 270 -18.36 -19.61 23.15
C ASN A 270 -17.42 -20.07 24.26
N LEU A 271 -16.14 -19.70 24.18
CA LEU A 271 -15.17 -19.86 25.26
C LEU A 271 -15.64 -19.18 26.55
N GLY A 272 -16.11 -17.94 26.40
CA GLY A 272 -16.77 -17.11 27.41
C GLY A 272 -17.88 -17.80 28.20
N MET A 273 -18.72 -18.57 27.51
CA MET A 273 -19.92 -19.18 28.09
C MET A 273 -19.70 -20.58 28.66
N ARG A 274 -18.70 -21.32 28.15
CA ARG A 274 -18.43 -22.71 28.53
C ARG A 274 -17.20 -22.87 29.43
N GLN A 275 -16.71 -21.76 29.97
CA GLN A 275 -15.55 -21.74 30.85
C GLN A 275 -15.73 -22.68 32.05
N ASP A 276 -16.90 -22.61 32.69
CA ASP A 276 -17.18 -23.38 33.91
C ASP A 276 -17.25 -24.89 33.59
N GLU A 277 -17.87 -25.27 32.47
CA GLU A 277 -17.91 -26.66 31.99
C GLU A 277 -16.51 -27.22 31.68
N LEU A 278 -15.65 -26.42 31.05
CA LEU A 278 -14.30 -26.85 30.64
C LEU A 278 -13.31 -26.94 31.82
N LEU A 279 -13.52 -26.12 32.86
CA LEU A 279 -12.81 -26.21 34.13
C LEU A 279 -13.27 -27.44 34.94
N GLU A 280 -14.58 -27.70 35.01
CA GLU A 280 -15.15 -28.88 35.67
C GLU A 280 -14.73 -30.19 34.99
N ALA A 281 -14.60 -30.18 33.66
CA ALA A 281 -14.09 -31.32 32.89
C ALA A 281 -12.57 -31.53 33.01
N GLY A 282 -11.83 -30.66 33.73
CA GLY A 282 -10.38 -30.76 33.91
C GLY A 282 -9.56 -30.55 32.62
N LYS A 283 -10.19 -30.05 31.55
CA LYS A 283 -9.57 -29.86 30.22
C LYS A 283 -8.70 -28.61 30.12
N ILE A 284 -8.87 -27.66 31.06
CA ILE A 284 -8.11 -26.40 31.14
C ILE A 284 -7.57 -26.26 32.56
N SER A 285 -6.28 -25.96 32.72
CA SER A 285 -5.61 -25.90 34.02
C SER A 285 -5.67 -24.52 34.71
N GLY A 286 -6.38 -23.54 34.16
CA GLY A 286 -6.38 -22.15 34.67
C GLY A 286 -7.54 -21.29 34.13
N SER A 287 -7.68 -20.07 34.68
CA SER A 287 -8.73 -19.13 34.26
C SER A 287 -8.57 -18.69 32.81
N MET A 288 -9.67 -18.29 32.17
CA MET A 288 -9.68 -17.81 30.79
C MET A 288 -8.66 -16.68 30.57
N PRO A 289 -7.92 -16.64 29.44
CA PRO A 289 -7.05 -15.52 29.13
C PRO A 289 -7.87 -14.22 29.09
N LYS A 290 -7.38 -13.20 29.80
CA LYS A 290 -7.99 -11.86 29.80
C LYS A 290 -8.04 -11.31 28.37
N PRO A 291 -8.93 -10.35 28.04
CA PRO A 291 -8.95 -9.71 26.71
C PRO A 291 -7.57 -9.19 26.26
N ILE A 292 -6.77 -8.69 27.22
CA ILE A 292 -5.39 -8.26 26.98
C ILE A 292 -4.47 -9.43 26.61
N GLU A 293 -4.58 -10.58 27.30
CA GLU A 293 -3.77 -11.77 26.96
C GLU A 293 -4.13 -12.29 25.57
N VAL A 294 -5.43 -12.32 25.24
CA VAL A 294 -5.89 -12.74 23.91
C VAL A 294 -5.36 -11.82 22.82
N GLY A 295 -5.44 -10.50 23.03
CA GLY A 295 -4.89 -9.52 22.11
C GLY A 295 -3.37 -9.70 21.92
N VAL A 296 -2.60 -9.92 22.98
CA VAL A 296 -1.16 -10.12 22.91
C VAL A 296 -0.78 -11.41 22.16
N PHE A 297 -1.49 -12.53 22.38
CA PHE A 297 -1.20 -13.76 21.63
C PHE A 297 -1.54 -13.64 20.15
N ALA A 298 -2.65 -12.98 19.81
CA ALA A 298 -2.99 -12.68 18.41
C ALA A 298 -1.94 -11.77 17.76
N ALA A 299 -1.51 -10.72 18.47
CA ALA A 299 -0.47 -9.79 18.04
C ALA A 299 0.88 -10.48 17.76
N LEU A 300 1.29 -11.40 18.63
CA LEU A 300 2.49 -12.22 18.41
C LEU A 300 2.35 -13.09 17.15
N GLY A 301 1.15 -13.60 16.87
CA GLY A 301 0.86 -14.33 15.63
C GLY A 301 1.05 -13.45 14.40
N GLN A 302 0.48 -12.24 14.42
CA GLN A 302 0.63 -11.26 13.34
C GLN A 302 2.10 -10.86 13.12
N LEU A 303 2.82 -10.54 14.21
CA LEU A 303 4.26 -10.22 14.18
C LEU A 303 5.07 -11.36 13.54
N THR A 304 4.77 -12.60 13.90
CA THR A 304 5.46 -13.78 13.37
C THR A 304 5.21 -13.93 11.87
N PHE A 305 3.98 -13.70 11.42
CA PHE A 305 3.64 -13.74 9.99
C PHE A 305 4.39 -12.66 9.20
N PHE A 306 4.26 -11.39 9.60
CA PHE A 306 4.93 -10.29 8.91
C PHE A 306 6.45 -10.38 8.97
N GLY A 307 7.00 -10.80 10.12
CA GLY A 307 8.44 -11.04 10.26
C GLY A 307 8.94 -12.17 9.38
N ALA A 308 8.18 -13.25 9.23
CA ALA A 308 8.52 -14.34 8.33
C ALA A 308 8.45 -13.90 6.85
N VAL A 309 7.41 -13.18 6.46
CA VAL A 309 7.27 -12.65 5.10
C VAL A 309 8.40 -11.66 4.77
N GLY A 310 8.70 -10.71 5.66
CA GLY A 310 9.82 -9.78 5.49
C GLY A 310 11.17 -10.49 5.40
N GLY A 311 11.39 -11.52 6.22
CA GLY A 311 12.60 -12.36 6.15
C GLY A 311 12.72 -13.15 4.84
N ILE A 312 11.60 -13.63 4.28
CA ILE A 312 11.57 -14.33 2.98
C ILE A 312 11.89 -13.35 1.85
N ILE A 313 11.29 -12.16 1.84
CA ILE A 313 11.53 -11.14 0.82
C ILE A 313 13.02 -10.79 0.77
N PHE A 314 13.63 -10.49 1.91
CA PHE A 314 15.06 -10.19 2.01
C PHE A 314 15.96 -11.37 1.58
N GLY A 315 15.57 -12.60 1.95
CA GLY A 315 16.32 -13.80 1.54
C GLY A 315 16.26 -14.10 0.05
N LEU A 316 15.19 -13.67 -0.64
CA LEU A 316 15.02 -13.83 -2.07
C LEU A 316 15.64 -12.69 -2.90
N ASP A 317 15.80 -11.50 -2.32
CA ASP A 317 16.36 -10.31 -2.96
C ASP A 317 17.78 -10.56 -3.53
N GLY A 318 18.54 -11.48 -2.93
CA GLY A 318 19.86 -11.89 -3.43
C GLY A 318 19.87 -12.95 -4.54
N ILE A 319 18.72 -13.51 -4.96
CA ILE A 319 18.66 -14.71 -5.83
C ILE A 319 17.75 -14.53 -7.06
N ILE A 320 16.73 -13.65 -7.02
CA ILE A 320 15.73 -13.52 -8.08
C ILE A 320 15.48 -12.04 -8.37
N ASP A 321 15.44 -11.63 -9.64
CA ASP A 321 14.95 -10.32 -10.07
C ASP A 321 13.44 -10.23 -9.82
N LEU A 322 13.04 -9.75 -8.64
CA LEU A 322 11.64 -9.66 -8.23
C LEU A 322 10.83 -8.66 -9.08
N SER A 323 11.50 -7.67 -9.67
CA SER A 323 10.86 -6.51 -10.34
C SER A 323 9.80 -6.91 -11.38
N GLY A 324 10.15 -7.79 -12.33
CA GLY A 324 9.20 -8.25 -13.36
C GLY A 324 8.17 -9.27 -12.88
N ALA A 325 8.50 -10.07 -11.86
CA ALA A 325 7.64 -11.14 -11.37
C ALA A 325 6.50 -10.63 -10.45
N LEU A 326 6.68 -9.46 -9.82
CA LEU A 326 5.70 -8.91 -8.87
C LEU A 326 4.35 -8.62 -9.54
N HIS A 327 4.35 -8.09 -10.76
CA HIS A 327 3.11 -7.83 -11.50
C HIS A 327 2.38 -9.15 -11.81
N ASP A 328 3.08 -10.14 -12.37
CA ASP A 328 2.50 -11.45 -12.71
C ASP A 328 1.96 -12.19 -11.48
N ILE A 329 2.69 -12.13 -10.35
CA ILE A 329 2.26 -12.71 -9.07
C ILE A 329 1.00 -11.97 -8.55
N ALA A 330 0.96 -10.65 -8.63
CA ALA A 330 -0.19 -9.86 -8.18
C ALA A 330 -1.45 -10.16 -9.02
N VAL A 331 -1.31 -10.28 -10.35
CA VAL A 331 -2.40 -10.69 -11.24
C VAL A 331 -2.89 -12.10 -10.91
N ALA A 332 -1.98 -13.03 -10.62
CA ALA A 332 -2.34 -14.39 -10.19
C ALA A 332 -3.12 -14.41 -8.87
N ILE A 333 -2.70 -13.59 -7.90
CA ILE A 333 -3.41 -13.43 -6.62
C ILE A 333 -4.80 -12.82 -6.84
N ALA A 334 -4.93 -11.80 -7.70
CA ALA A 334 -6.22 -11.18 -8.02
C ALA A 334 -7.23 -12.21 -8.55
N TRP A 335 -6.82 -13.05 -9.50
CA TRP A 335 -7.64 -14.16 -9.99
C TRP A 335 -7.98 -15.17 -8.90
N LEU A 336 -7.02 -15.51 -8.04
CA LEU A 336 -7.24 -16.42 -6.92
C LEU A 336 -8.29 -15.86 -5.95
N LEU A 337 -8.27 -14.57 -5.64
CA LEU A 337 -9.26 -13.91 -4.78
C LEU A 337 -10.66 -13.94 -5.38
N ILE A 338 -10.80 -13.66 -6.69
CA ILE A 338 -12.10 -13.72 -7.39
C ILE A 338 -12.66 -15.15 -7.34
N ILE A 339 -11.82 -16.14 -7.64
CA ILE A 339 -12.22 -17.56 -7.61
C ILE A 339 -12.62 -17.97 -6.20
N LEU A 340 -11.80 -17.64 -5.19
CA LEU A 340 -12.06 -18.05 -3.80
C LEU A 340 -13.30 -17.35 -3.22
N GLY A 341 -13.52 -16.07 -3.52
CA GLY A 341 -14.75 -15.36 -3.18
C GLY A 341 -16.00 -15.97 -3.83
N GLY A 342 -15.91 -16.33 -5.11
CA GLY A 342 -16.99 -17.03 -5.82
C GLY A 342 -17.31 -18.41 -5.23
N LEU A 343 -16.27 -19.19 -4.90
CA LEU A 343 -16.39 -20.48 -4.22
C LEU A 343 -17.04 -20.37 -2.84
N MET A 344 -16.73 -19.31 -2.10
CA MET A 344 -17.31 -19.01 -0.80
C MET A 344 -18.79 -18.65 -0.89
N LEU A 345 -19.19 -17.98 -1.97
CA LEU A 345 -20.59 -17.65 -2.24
C LEU A 345 -21.41 -18.87 -2.67
N LEU A 346 -20.84 -19.76 -3.50
CA LEU A 346 -21.49 -20.99 -3.99
C LEU A 346 -21.55 -22.13 -2.96
N GLY A 347 -21.09 -21.90 -1.73
CA GLY A 347 -21.14 -22.86 -0.63
C GLY A 347 -20.16 -24.04 -0.74
N TRP A 348 -19.35 -24.10 -1.80
CA TRP A 348 -18.37 -25.19 -2.01
C TRP A 348 -17.22 -25.16 -0.98
N THR A 349 -17.15 -24.10 -0.18
CA THR A 349 -16.25 -24.00 0.98
C THR A 349 -16.34 -25.18 1.93
N SER A 350 -17.42 -25.97 1.97
CA SER A 350 -17.50 -27.09 2.91
C SER A 350 -16.36 -28.09 2.75
N HIS A 351 -15.87 -28.36 1.53
CA HIS A 351 -14.76 -29.29 1.26
C HIS A 351 -13.38 -28.64 1.40
N LEU A 352 -13.24 -27.39 0.91
CA LEU A 352 -12.00 -26.61 1.07
C LEU A 352 -11.73 -26.33 2.54
N LEU A 353 -12.75 -25.93 3.29
CA LEU A 353 -12.67 -25.78 4.75
C LEU A 353 -12.41 -27.12 5.43
N THR A 354 -12.95 -28.27 5.01
CA THR A 354 -12.57 -29.54 5.66
C THR A 354 -11.11 -29.92 5.40
N TRP A 355 -10.57 -29.61 4.23
CA TRP A 355 -9.15 -29.85 3.92
C TRP A 355 -8.24 -28.89 4.69
N VAL A 356 -8.56 -27.59 4.68
CA VAL A 356 -7.85 -26.55 5.44
C VAL A 356 -7.98 -26.81 6.95
N GLN A 357 -9.17 -27.20 7.43
CA GLN A 357 -9.41 -27.63 8.80
C GLN A 357 -8.62 -28.89 9.11
N GLY A 358 -8.57 -29.90 8.26
CA GLY A 358 -7.74 -31.09 8.50
C GLY A 358 -6.24 -30.78 8.59
N ALA A 359 -5.75 -29.77 7.85
CA ALA A 359 -4.39 -29.28 7.98
C ALA A 359 -4.20 -28.42 9.26
N LEU A 360 -5.21 -27.63 9.63
CA LEU A 360 -5.23 -26.78 10.81
C LEU A 360 -5.41 -27.58 12.10
N ASP A 361 -6.21 -28.65 12.14
CA ASP A 361 -6.49 -29.53 13.28
C ASP A 361 -5.22 -30.25 13.75
N LYS A 362 -4.21 -30.36 12.87
CA LYS A 362 -2.86 -30.83 13.27
C LYS A 362 -2.14 -29.80 14.17
N TYR A 363 -2.49 -28.52 14.03
CA TYR A 363 -1.86 -27.40 14.72
C TYR A 363 -2.78 -26.64 15.69
N GLN A 364 -4.10 -26.72 15.57
CA GLN A 364 -5.12 -26.17 16.46
C GLN A 364 -5.62 -27.29 17.38
N THR A 365 -5.84 -26.98 18.64
CA THR A 365 -6.44 -27.94 19.59
C THR A 365 -7.92 -27.63 19.72
N ASP A 366 -8.78 -28.64 19.57
CA ASP A 366 -10.24 -28.48 19.71
C ASP A 366 -10.71 -28.95 21.10
N GLU A 367 -11.95 -28.63 21.46
CA GLU A 367 -12.59 -29.01 22.72
C GLU A 367 -12.68 -30.54 22.91
N THR A 368 -12.52 -31.31 21.83
CA THR A 368 -12.48 -32.78 21.83
C THR A 368 -11.12 -33.35 22.24
N ASP A 369 -10.06 -32.54 22.24
CA ASP A 369 -8.71 -32.98 22.60
C ASP A 369 -8.52 -33.08 24.12
N GLU A 370 -7.59 -33.93 24.55
CA GLU A 370 -7.26 -34.15 25.97
C GLU A 370 -6.74 -32.88 26.68
N ARG A 371 -6.15 -31.94 25.92
CA ARG A 371 -5.71 -30.64 26.43
C ARG A 371 -6.11 -29.53 25.47
N PHE A 372 -7.00 -28.67 25.94
CA PHE A 372 -7.43 -27.51 25.19
C PHE A 372 -6.50 -26.32 25.47
N THR A 373 -5.89 -25.74 24.42
CA THR A 373 -4.93 -24.62 24.55
C THR A 373 -5.44 -23.32 23.90
N PRO A 374 -6.30 -22.54 24.58
CA PRO A 374 -6.90 -21.34 24.02
C PRO A 374 -5.87 -20.33 23.52
N ARG A 375 -4.74 -20.16 24.23
CA ARG A 375 -3.65 -19.23 23.88
C ARG A 375 -3.01 -19.54 22.52
N ARG A 376 -2.80 -20.83 22.22
CA ARG A 376 -2.22 -21.29 20.95
C ARG A 376 -3.17 -21.05 19.79
N ASN A 377 -4.46 -21.30 19.99
CA ASN A 377 -5.47 -21.04 18.98
C ASN A 377 -5.58 -19.54 18.67
N MET A 378 -5.43 -18.66 19.67
CA MET A 378 -5.42 -17.20 19.44
C MET A 378 -4.18 -16.74 18.65
N PHE A 379 -3.02 -17.34 18.91
CA PHE A 379 -1.81 -17.09 18.11
C PHE A 379 -1.98 -17.50 16.65
N LEU A 380 -2.50 -18.70 16.39
CA LEU A 380 -2.77 -19.19 15.03
C LEU A 380 -3.84 -18.38 14.32
N TRP A 381 -4.84 -17.90 15.06
CA TRP A 381 -5.85 -17.00 14.52
C TRP A 381 -5.23 -15.66 14.11
N GLY A 382 -4.29 -15.11 14.89
CA GLY A 382 -3.54 -13.91 14.51
C GLY A 382 -2.78 -14.06 13.20
N ILE A 383 -2.13 -15.21 12.98
CA ILE A 383 -1.47 -15.54 11.70
C ILE A 383 -2.49 -15.58 10.56
N GLY A 384 -3.62 -16.28 10.75
CA GLY A 384 -4.65 -16.39 9.72
C GLY A 384 -5.31 -15.05 9.38
N TYR A 385 -5.49 -14.18 10.37
CA TYR A 385 -6.00 -12.82 10.17
C TYR A 385 -5.02 -11.97 9.37
N SER A 386 -3.72 -12.00 9.71
CA SER A 386 -2.68 -11.31 8.93
C SER A 386 -2.60 -11.83 7.50
N ALA A 387 -2.61 -13.15 7.30
CA ALA A 387 -2.57 -13.72 5.96
C ALA A 387 -3.75 -13.22 5.10
N ALA A 388 -4.97 -13.21 5.66
CA ALA A 388 -6.15 -12.71 4.96
C ALA A 388 -6.17 -11.19 4.77
N SER A 389 -5.53 -10.42 5.65
CA SER A 389 -5.49 -8.95 5.56
C SER A 389 -4.46 -8.47 4.55
N VAL A 390 -3.30 -9.14 4.47
CA VAL A 390 -2.21 -8.83 3.55
C VAL A 390 -2.63 -8.92 2.10
N ASP A 391 -3.47 -9.87 1.73
CA ASP A 391 -3.86 -10.07 0.33
C ASP A 391 -4.38 -8.80 -0.35
N CYS A 392 -5.13 -7.97 0.39
CA CYS A 392 -5.76 -6.76 -0.14
C CYS A 392 -5.04 -5.47 0.26
N THR A 393 -3.97 -5.56 1.04
CA THR A 393 -3.11 -4.42 1.42
C THR A 393 -1.65 -4.63 1.02
N ALA A 394 -1.35 -5.67 0.24
CA ALA A 394 -0.01 -6.06 -0.19
C ALA A 394 0.73 -4.90 -0.86
N ALA A 395 0.03 -4.11 -1.67
CA ALA A 395 0.57 -2.93 -2.35
C ALA A 395 1.12 -1.86 -1.40
N ALA A 396 0.61 -1.77 -0.17
CA ALA A 396 1.12 -0.84 0.84
C ALA A 396 2.08 -1.52 1.82
N VAL A 397 1.80 -2.77 2.20
CA VAL A 397 2.58 -3.48 3.22
C VAL A 397 3.95 -3.91 2.70
N PHE A 398 4.04 -4.41 1.47
CA PHE A 398 5.32 -4.91 0.96
C PHE A 398 6.35 -3.81 0.72
N PRO A 399 6.01 -2.65 0.11
CA PRO A 399 6.95 -1.54 0.01
C PRO A 399 7.39 -1.04 1.39
N PHE A 400 6.47 -0.96 2.35
CA PHE A 400 6.82 -0.54 3.70
C PHE A 400 7.77 -1.53 4.39
N VAL A 401 7.50 -2.84 4.32
CA VAL A 401 8.38 -3.87 4.90
C VAL A 401 9.74 -3.88 4.19
N ALA A 402 9.77 -3.75 2.86
CA ALA A 402 11.02 -3.64 2.11
C ALA A 402 11.82 -2.40 2.55
N TRP A 403 11.18 -1.23 2.63
CA TRP A 403 11.80 0.00 3.12
C TRP A 403 12.38 -0.16 4.53
N LEU A 404 11.65 -0.77 5.45
CA LEU A 404 12.12 -1.05 6.81
C LEU A 404 13.41 -1.88 6.84
N THR A 405 13.64 -2.74 5.85
CA THR A 405 14.88 -3.54 5.77
C THR A 405 16.09 -2.72 5.33
N VAL A 406 15.88 -1.68 4.52
CA VAL A 406 16.96 -0.81 4.00
C VAL A 406 17.38 0.23 5.04
N VAL A 407 16.43 0.78 5.81
CA VAL A 407 16.69 1.83 6.82
C VAL A 407 17.43 1.30 8.06
N GLY A 408 17.52 -0.02 8.23
CA GLY A 408 18.38 -0.69 9.22
C GLY A 408 17.64 -1.30 10.42
N ASN A 409 18.35 -2.11 11.20
CA ASN A 409 17.78 -3.01 12.22
C ASN A 409 16.93 -2.32 13.31
N GLY A 410 17.24 -1.07 13.67
CA GLY A 410 16.48 -0.32 14.68
C GLY A 410 15.14 0.21 14.18
N ALA A 411 15.10 0.66 12.92
CA ALA A 411 13.90 1.13 12.25
C ALA A 411 12.94 -0.04 11.94
N PHE A 412 13.48 -1.18 11.50
CA PHE A 412 12.68 -2.38 11.27
C PHE A 412 11.86 -2.78 12.51
N LEU A 413 12.49 -2.80 13.69
CA LEU A 413 11.80 -3.16 14.92
C LEU A 413 10.75 -2.11 15.32
N SER A 414 11.04 -0.81 15.17
CA SER A 414 10.08 0.24 15.54
C SER A 414 8.87 0.27 14.60
N GLY A 415 9.06 0.09 13.30
CA GLY A 415 7.97 0.05 12.32
C GLY A 415 7.07 -1.17 12.51
N MET A 416 7.67 -2.35 12.71
CA MET A 416 6.93 -3.58 13.03
C MET A 416 6.17 -3.47 14.35
N LEU A 417 6.76 -2.86 15.37
CA LEU A 417 6.07 -2.60 16.63
C LEU A 417 4.89 -1.64 16.45
N GLY A 418 5.02 -0.59 15.64
CA GLY A 418 3.91 0.31 15.31
C GLY A 418 2.74 -0.41 14.66
N LEU A 419 3.03 -1.24 13.65
CA LEU A 419 2.03 -2.05 12.93
C LEU A 419 1.30 -3.02 13.88
N VAL A 420 2.04 -3.76 14.70
CA VAL A 420 1.45 -4.73 15.61
C VAL A 420 0.70 -4.06 16.76
N LEU A 421 1.22 -2.95 17.29
CA LEU A 421 0.61 -2.23 18.41
C LEU A 421 -0.73 -1.62 18.00
N SER A 422 -0.83 -1.03 16.81
CA SER A 422 -2.10 -0.50 16.29
C SER A 422 -3.16 -1.59 16.13
N ALA A 423 -2.81 -2.71 15.48
CA ALA A 423 -3.70 -3.86 15.31
C ALA A 423 -4.15 -4.45 16.65
N THR A 424 -3.24 -4.53 17.62
CA THR A 424 -3.54 -5.02 18.98
C THR A 424 -4.52 -4.11 19.71
N ILE A 425 -4.28 -2.79 19.69
CA ILE A 425 -5.15 -1.80 20.35
C ILE A 425 -6.54 -1.83 19.74
N LEU A 426 -6.64 -1.87 18.40
CA LEU A 426 -7.92 -1.96 17.70
C LEU A 426 -8.65 -3.26 18.06
N MET A 427 -7.95 -4.39 18.06
CA MET A 427 -8.54 -5.68 18.40
C MET A 427 -9.05 -5.74 19.83
N ILE A 428 -8.29 -5.22 20.79
CA ILE A 428 -8.72 -5.12 22.20
C ILE A 428 -9.95 -4.22 22.30
N THR A 429 -9.95 -3.08 21.62
CA THR A 429 -11.06 -2.11 21.63
C THR A 429 -12.33 -2.73 21.06
N VAL A 430 -12.25 -3.39 19.91
CA VAL A 430 -13.38 -4.10 19.28
C VAL A 430 -13.85 -5.25 20.17
N THR A 431 -12.94 -6.06 20.70
CA THR A 431 -13.29 -7.18 21.59
C THR A 431 -13.99 -6.68 22.86
N ALA A 432 -13.54 -5.56 23.43
CA ALA A 432 -14.16 -4.94 24.60
C ALA A 432 -15.57 -4.40 24.29
N LEU A 433 -15.74 -3.69 23.17
CA LEU A 433 -17.04 -3.19 22.72
C LEU A 433 -18.05 -4.32 22.51
N VAL A 434 -17.64 -5.39 21.82
CA VAL A 434 -18.48 -6.56 21.56
C VAL A 434 -18.78 -7.34 22.85
N GLY A 435 -17.80 -7.45 23.74
CA GLY A 435 -17.95 -8.10 25.05
C GLY A 435 -18.98 -7.42 25.95
N MET A 436 -19.11 -6.09 25.88
CA MET A 436 -20.13 -5.33 26.61
C MET A 436 -21.55 -5.49 26.02
N GLY A 437 -21.69 -5.74 24.72
CA GLY A 437 -22.97 -5.93 24.01
C GLY A 437 -23.55 -7.35 24.03
N ARG A 438 -23.13 -8.17 25.01
CA ARG A 438 -23.01 -9.65 24.97
C ARG A 438 -24.22 -10.46 24.49
N GLN A 439 -25.47 -9.99 24.62
CA GLN A 439 -26.66 -10.74 24.17
C GLN A 439 -27.24 -10.21 22.85
N ALA A 440 -27.46 -8.90 22.73
CA ALA A 440 -28.03 -8.30 21.52
C ALA A 440 -27.11 -8.49 20.30
N MET A 441 -25.79 -8.42 20.50
CA MET A 441 -24.82 -8.60 19.43
C MET A 441 -24.68 -10.07 19.00
N LEU A 442 -24.79 -11.02 19.93
CA LEU A 442 -24.80 -12.45 19.62
C LEU A 442 -26.04 -12.85 18.81
N ASP A 443 -27.21 -12.36 19.19
CA ASP A 443 -28.45 -12.65 18.47
C ASP A 443 -28.46 -12.00 17.08
N PHE A 444 -27.88 -10.79 16.94
CA PHE A 444 -27.68 -10.17 15.64
C PHE A 444 -26.69 -10.97 14.78
N LEU A 445 -25.54 -11.38 15.32
CA LEU A 445 -24.53 -12.15 14.60
C LEU A 445 -25.03 -13.53 14.18
N ARG A 446 -25.80 -14.22 15.03
CA ARG A 446 -26.42 -15.53 14.72
C ARG A 446 -27.55 -15.41 13.70
N ARG A 447 -28.35 -14.35 13.76
CA ARG A 447 -29.44 -14.12 12.80
C ARG A 447 -28.92 -13.66 11.45
N SER A 448 -27.80 -12.94 11.43
CA SER A 448 -27.22 -12.35 10.21
C SER A 448 -26.02 -13.12 9.66
N THR A 449 -25.71 -14.32 10.18
CA THR A 449 -24.52 -15.09 9.76
C THR A 449 -24.50 -15.33 8.25
N GLY A 450 -25.66 -15.60 7.64
CA GLY A 450 -25.81 -15.76 6.19
C GLY A 450 -25.48 -14.48 5.42
N VAL A 451 -25.99 -13.33 5.86
CA VAL A 451 -25.70 -12.02 5.26
C VAL A 451 -24.23 -11.66 5.41
N VAL A 452 -23.66 -11.84 6.60
CA VAL A 452 -22.25 -11.53 6.89
C VAL A 452 -21.30 -12.37 6.03
N LYS A 453 -21.59 -13.68 5.88
CA LYS A 453 -20.82 -14.56 5.00
C LYS A 453 -20.92 -14.11 3.53
N ALA A 454 -22.12 -13.76 3.08
CA ALA A 454 -22.33 -13.28 1.71
C ALA A 454 -21.63 -11.93 1.47
N THR A 455 -21.73 -10.98 2.40
CA THR A 455 -21.02 -9.69 2.36
C THR A 455 -19.52 -9.91 2.23
N GLY A 456 -18.94 -10.80 3.04
CA GLY A 456 -17.51 -11.10 2.98
C GLY A 456 -17.04 -11.69 1.65
N ALA A 457 -17.82 -12.62 1.09
CA ALA A 457 -17.52 -13.20 -0.22
C ALA A 457 -17.59 -12.16 -1.35
N TRP A 458 -18.56 -11.25 -1.30
CA TRP A 458 -18.68 -10.14 -2.24
C TRP A 458 -17.53 -9.14 -2.11
N MET A 459 -17.16 -8.76 -0.90
CA MET A 459 -16.03 -7.85 -0.65
C MET A 459 -14.71 -8.44 -1.17
N MET A 460 -14.49 -9.74 -0.99
CA MET A 460 -13.31 -10.44 -1.53
C MET A 460 -13.28 -10.43 -3.07
N MET A 461 -14.43 -10.66 -3.71
CA MET A 461 -14.52 -10.54 -5.17
C MET A 461 -14.31 -9.11 -5.64
N PHE A 462 -14.87 -8.09 -4.96
CA PHE A 462 -14.64 -6.69 -5.31
C PHE A 462 -13.19 -6.27 -5.14
N ALA A 463 -12.51 -6.73 -4.09
CA ALA A 463 -11.07 -6.51 -3.92
C ALA A 463 -10.27 -7.16 -5.05
N GLY A 464 -10.60 -8.40 -5.44
CA GLY A 464 -9.95 -9.07 -6.57
C GLY A 464 -10.20 -8.39 -7.91
N PHE A 465 -11.43 -7.97 -8.19
CA PHE A 465 -11.77 -7.20 -9.40
C PHE A 465 -11.12 -5.81 -9.39
N GLY A 466 -11.08 -5.14 -8.24
CA GLY A 466 -10.44 -3.84 -8.08
C GLY A 466 -8.93 -3.92 -8.29
N LEU A 467 -8.27 -4.93 -7.72
CA LEU A 467 -6.85 -5.20 -7.95
C LEU A 467 -6.58 -5.51 -9.43
N LEU A 468 -7.41 -6.33 -10.06
CA LEU A 468 -7.27 -6.67 -11.47
C LEU A 468 -7.49 -5.46 -12.38
N ALA A 469 -8.51 -4.64 -12.10
CA ALA A 469 -8.77 -3.40 -12.83
C ALA A 469 -7.63 -2.39 -12.64
N TYR A 470 -7.10 -2.26 -11.43
CA TYR A 470 -5.96 -1.41 -11.14
C TYR A 470 -4.69 -1.84 -11.90
N LEU A 471 -4.45 -3.15 -12.01
CA LEU A 471 -3.29 -3.69 -12.71
C LEU A 471 -3.44 -3.72 -14.24
N THR A 472 -4.67 -3.73 -14.78
CA THR A 472 -4.91 -3.93 -16.23
C THR A 472 -5.54 -2.73 -16.95
N GLN A 473 -6.34 -1.91 -16.26
CA GLN A 473 -7.11 -0.78 -16.81
C GLN A 473 -7.21 0.40 -15.80
N PRO A 474 -6.07 0.97 -15.38
CA PRO A 474 -5.93 2.14 -14.49
C PRO A 474 -6.86 3.32 -14.82
N GLU A 475 -6.97 3.71 -16.09
CA GLU A 475 -7.76 4.86 -16.56
C GLU A 475 -9.26 4.69 -16.32
N THR A 476 -9.75 3.46 -16.37
CA THR A 476 -11.16 3.18 -16.04
C THR A 476 -11.41 3.28 -14.54
N VAL A 477 -10.39 3.05 -13.72
CA VAL A 477 -10.49 3.13 -12.25
C VAL A 477 -10.46 4.58 -11.79
N SER A 478 -9.62 5.44 -12.37
CA SER A 478 -9.62 6.88 -12.08
C SER A 478 -10.96 7.52 -12.43
N TRP A 479 -11.50 7.29 -13.64
CA TRP A 479 -12.80 7.81 -14.06
C TRP A 479 -13.97 7.38 -13.16
N VAL A 480 -13.90 6.20 -12.53
CA VAL A 480 -14.93 5.70 -11.61
C VAL A 480 -14.78 6.27 -10.20
N LEU A 481 -13.55 6.59 -9.77
CA LEU A 481 -13.25 7.05 -8.41
C LEU A 481 -13.24 8.58 -8.26
N GLY A 482 -13.08 9.33 -9.35
CA GLY A 482 -13.09 10.80 -9.37
C GLY A 482 -12.61 11.35 -10.69
#